data_AF-A0A8E0MD12-F1
#
_entry.id   AF-A0A8E0MD12-F1
#
_cell.length_a   1.000
_cell.length_b   1.000
_cell.length_c   1.000
_cell.angle_alpha   90.00
_cell.angle_beta   90.00
_cell.angle_gamma   90.00
#
_symmetry.space_group_name_H-M   'P 1'
#
loop_
_entity.id
_entity.type
_entity.pdbx_description
1 polymer ?
#
loop_
_entity_poly.entity_id
_entity_poly.type
_entity_poly.pdbx_seq_one_letter_code
_entity_poly.pdbx_strand_id
1 'polypeptide(L)' 'MATIAVVFGGGAAHGAYQAGVWAVLGPRLRPTFVIGSSIGAINAAGTARMLPEQVPQWWQHFSEAKVN' A
#
# COMPACT_ATOMS: atom_id res chain seq x y z
N MET A 1 -25.31 1.73 0.30
CA MET A 1 -23.97 1.56 0.93
C MET A 1 -23.11 2.75 0.53
N ALA A 2 -22.30 3.29 1.44
CA ALA A 2 -21.38 4.38 1.09
C ALA A 2 -20.19 3.82 0.30
N THR A 3 -19.88 4.43 -0.84
CA THR A 3 -18.72 4.07 -1.66
C THR A 3 -17.46 4.65 -1.02
N ILE A 4 -16.49 3.79 -0.71
CA ILE A 4 -15.19 4.20 -0.15
C ILE A 4 -14.13 3.99 -1.21
N ALA A 5 -13.32 5.02 -1.46
CA ALA A 5 -12.11 4.93 -2.27
C ALA A 5 -10.89 5.13 -1.38
N VAL A 6 -9.88 4.27 -1.55
CA VAL A 6 -8.56 4.43 -0.95
C VAL A 6 -7.61 4.93 -2.03
N VAL A 7 -6.93 6.05 -1.79
CA VAL A 7 -6.03 6.69 -2.75
C VAL A 7 -4.62 6.72 -2.19
N PHE A 8 -3.73 5.93 -2.77
CA PHE A 8 -2.30 5.95 -2.50
C PHE A 8 -1.65 7.06 -3.35
N GLY A 9 -1.30 8.17 -2.71
CA GLY A 9 -0.63 9.29 -3.37
C GLY A 9 0.80 8.95 -3.83
N GLY A 10 1.31 9.75 -4.77
CA GLY A 10 2.75 9.78 -5.07
C GLY A 10 3.56 10.37 -3.92
N GLY A 11 4.89 10.40 -4.06
CA GLY A 11 5.78 11.00 -3.04
C GLY A 11 7.08 10.23 -2.77
N ALA A 12 7.61 9.52 -3.77
CA ALA A 12 8.89 8.80 -3.70
C ALA A 12 9.09 7.98 -2.41
N ALA A 13 9.88 8.47 -1.45
CA ALA A 13 10.28 7.75 -0.23
C ALA A 13 9.12 7.34 0.71
N HIS A 14 7.90 7.86 0.51
CA HIS A 14 6.76 7.60 1.41
C HIS A 14 6.01 6.28 1.14
N GLY A 15 6.45 5.46 0.17
CA GLY A 15 5.77 4.21 -0.19
C GLY A 15 5.67 3.20 0.96
N ALA A 16 6.75 2.98 1.71
CA ALA A 16 6.78 2.07 2.85
C ALA A 16 5.90 2.57 4.02
N TYR A 17 5.85 3.89 4.24
CA TYR A 17 4.97 4.49 5.23
C TYR A 17 3.49 4.22 4.90
N GLN A 18 3.09 4.45 3.65
CA GLN A 18 1.73 4.16 3.18
C GLN A 18 1.36 2.68 3.34
N ALA A 19 2.30 1.76 3.12
CA ALA A 19 2.09 0.33 3.36
C ALA A 19 1.84 0.02 4.83
N GLY A 20 2.59 0.64 5.76
CA GLY A 20 2.35 0.51 7.19
C GLY A 20 0.97 1.02 7.62
N VAL A 21 0.54 2.17 7.08
CA VAL A 21 -0.83 2.69 7.28
C VAL A 21 -1.87 1.70 6.77
N TRP A 22 -1.64 1.13 5.57
CA TRP A 22 -2.54 0.15 4.98
C TRP A 22 -2.66 -1.13 5.82
N ALA A 23 -1.58 -1.63 6.42
CA ALA A 23 -1.63 -2.82 7.27
C ALA A 23 -2.57 -2.66 8.49
N VAL A 24 -2.73 -1.44 9.00
CA VAL A 24 -3.59 -1.15 10.15
C VAL A 24 -5.02 -0.79 9.73
N LEU A 25 -5.17 0.03 8.69
CA LEU A 25 -6.48 0.53 8.27
C LEU A 25 -7.18 -0.41 7.27
N GLY A 26 -6.45 -1.09 6.40
CA GLY A 26 -6.98 -1.95 5.35
C GLY A 26 -7.98 -3.00 5.84
N PRO A 27 -7.70 -3.75 6.94
CA PRO A 27 -8.65 -4.72 7.48
C PRO A 27 -9.96 -4.10 8.00
N ARG A 28 -9.94 -2.80 8.32
CA ARG A 28 -11.10 -2.03 8.83
C ARG A 28 -11.88 -1.34 7.71
N LEU A 29 -11.35 -1.33 6.50
CA LEU A 29 -11.96 -0.69 5.34
C LEU A 29 -12.47 -1.75 4.36
N ARG A 30 -13.61 -1.46 3.72
CA ARG A 30 -14.12 -2.23 2.57
C ARG A 30 -14.15 -1.32 1.34
N PRO A 31 -12.99 -0.94 0.79
CA PRO A 31 -12.95 -0.01 -0.33
C PRO A 31 -13.56 -0.65 -1.57
N THR A 32 -14.38 0.13 -2.29
CA THR A 32 -14.87 -0.22 -3.62
C THR A 32 -13.80 0.03 -4.67
N PHE A 33 -12.98 1.05 -4.43
CA PHE A 33 -11.89 1.43 -5.33
C PHE A 33 -10.59 1.61 -4.55
N VAL A 34 -9.51 1.13 -5.17
CA VAL A 34 -8.14 1.44 -4.74
C VAL A 34 -7.45 2.08 -5.94
N ILE A 35 -6.89 3.28 -5.73
CA ILE A 35 -6.25 4.08 -6.77
C ILE A 35 -4.83 4.41 -6.30
N GLY A 36 -3.87 4.43 -7.21
CA GLY A 36 -2.50 4.80 -6.88
C GLY A 36 -1.82 5.59 -7.99
N SER A 37 -0.92 6.50 -7.62
CA SER A 37 -0.09 7.27 -8.55
C SER A 37 1.39 7.16 -8.16
N SER A 38 2.28 7.03 -9.15
CA SER A 38 3.73 6.87 -8.94
C SER A 38 4.04 5.74 -7.94
N ILE A 39 4.75 6.00 -6.85
CA ILE A 39 5.02 5.00 -5.78
C ILE A 39 3.73 4.43 -5.18
N GLY A 40 2.66 5.24 -5.13
CA GLY A 40 1.35 4.80 -4.66
C GLY A 40 0.68 3.79 -5.59
N ALA A 41 1.02 3.77 -6.88
CA ALA A 41 0.51 2.76 -7.82
C ALA A 41 1.02 1.36 -7.47
N ILE A 42 2.24 1.25 -6.95
CA ILE A 42 2.80 0.00 -6.46
C ILE A 42 2.02 -0.50 -5.24
N ASN A 43 1.73 0.39 -4.28
CA ASN A 43 0.91 0.05 -3.11
C ASN A 43 -0.51 -0.37 -3.52
N ALA A 44 -1.15 0.37 -4.43
CA ALA A 44 -2.46 0.04 -4.97
C ALA A 44 -2.48 -1.32 -5.69
N ALA A 45 -1.46 -1.64 -6.49
CA ALA A 45 -1.32 -2.95 -7.11
C ALA A 45 -1.09 -4.05 -6.06
N GLY A 46 -0.32 -3.76 -5.02
CA GLY A 46 -0.08 -4.65 -3.89
C GLY A 46 -1.37 -5.08 -3.20
N THR A 47 -2.32 -4.17 -2.97
CA THR A 47 -3.59 -4.51 -2.33
C THR A 47 -4.45 -5.50 -3.12
N ALA A 48 -4.21 -5.65 -4.43
CA ALA A 48 -4.93 -6.62 -5.26
C ALA A 48 -4.36 -8.04 -5.16
N ARG A 49 -3.13 -8.21 -4.66
CA ARG A 49 -2.40 -9.48 -4.62
C ARG A 49 -1.97 -9.92 -3.23
N MET A 50 -2.06 -9.02 -2.26
CA MET A 50 -1.56 -9.21 -0.90
C MET A 50 -2.58 -8.76 0.12
N LEU A 51 -2.61 -9.44 1.25
CA LEU A 51 -3.30 -8.99 2.45
C LEU A 51 -2.64 -7.71 2.98
N PRO A 52 -3.39 -6.82 3.67
CA PRO A 52 -2.84 -5.54 4.14
C PRO A 52 -1.53 -5.65 4.93
N GLU A 53 -1.40 -6.67 5.78
CA GLU A 53 -0.23 -6.94 6.61
C GLU A 53 1.00 -7.41 5.83
N GLN A 54 0.83 -7.90 4.59
CA GLN A 54 1.91 -8.39 3.74
C GLN A 54 2.58 -7.26 2.95
N VAL A 55 1.88 -6.16 2.69
CA VAL A 55 2.40 -5.03 1.91
C VAL A 55 3.66 -4.43 2.57
N PRO A 56 3.69 -4.14 3.90
CA PRO A 56 4.92 -3.67 4.55
C PRO A 56 6.08 -4.66 4.51
N GLN A 57 5.82 -5.96 4.59
CA GLN A 57 6.85 -7.00 4.57
C GLN A 57 7.55 -7.02 3.20
N TRP A 58 6.78 -6.86 2.13
CA TRP A 58 7.32 -6.72 0.78
C TRP A 58 8.24 -5.49 0.64
N TRP A 59 7.88 -4.35 1.26
CA TRP A 59 8.72 -3.16 1.31
C TRP A 59 10.04 -3.37 2.08
N GLN A 60 10.00 -4.12 3.18
CA GLN A 60 11.20 -4.45 3.96
C GLN A 60 12.17 -5.27 3.13
N HIS A 61 11.67 -6.33 2.46
CA HIS A 61 12.47 -7.16 1.56
C HIS A 61 13.13 -6.34 0.44
N PHE A 62 12.38 -5.43 -0.20
CA PHE A 62 12.91 -4.56 -1.25
C PHE A 62 13.96 -3.56 -0.77
N SER A 63 13.83 -3.10 0.47
CA SER A 63 14.78 -2.15 1.08
C SER A 63 16.10 -2.84 1.43
N GLU A 64 16.02 -4.05 1.99
CA GLU A 64 17.19 -4.88 2.32
C GLU A 64 17.99 -5.29 1.08
N ALA A 65 17.30 -5.56 -0.03
CA ALA A 65 17.96 -5.87 -1.31
C ALA A 65 18.77 -4.70 -1.91
N LYS A 66 18.60 -3.46 -1.43
CA LYS A 66 19.39 -2.29 -1.89
C LYS A 66 20.67 -2.05 -1.09
N VAL A 67 20.83 -2.70 0.07
CA VAL A 67 21.94 -2.47 1.00
C VAL A 67 23.03 -3.54 0.88
N ASN A 68 22.81 -4.56 0.05
CA ASN A 68 23.76 -5.60 -0.35
C ASN A 68 24.17 -5.40 -1.81
#